data_AF-B9KAN1-F1
#
_entry.id   AF-B9KAN1-F1
#
_cell.length_a   1.000
_cell.length_b   1.000
_cell.length_c   1.000
_cell.angle_alpha   90.00
_cell.angle_beta   90.00
_cell.angle_gamma   90.00
#
_symmetry.space_group_name_H-M   'P 1'
#
loop_
_entity.id
_entity.type
_entity.pdbx_description
1 polymer ?
#
loop_
_entity_poly.entity_id
_entity_poly.type
_entity_poly.pdbx_seq_one_letter_code
_entity_poly.pdbx_strand_id
1 'polypeptide(L)'
;MTRNGFLLILLVVALFLFLTDLSFKSERREFTRLPSFGVSVHTPWKSTVERIKNELNGSILVNEILKEVTDVDYYPEWKSFVFKDLESFEKAMKVVKRETGRSVSVEKTEENVEYFSEEGMYFILKVK
;
A
#
# COMPACT_ATOMS: atom_id res chain seq x y z
N MET A 1 -12.62 -63.10 11.07
CA MET A 1 -12.43 -61.92 11.94
C MET A 1 -13.54 -61.91 12.98
N THR A 2 -13.21 -61.98 14.27
CA THR A 2 -14.24 -61.90 15.33
C THR A 2 -14.83 -60.48 15.34
N ARG A 3 -16.14 -60.35 15.58
CA ARG A 3 -16.88 -59.08 15.62
C ARG A 3 -16.19 -57.99 16.45
N ASN A 4 -15.49 -58.42 17.50
CA ASN A 4 -14.78 -57.54 18.43
C ASN A 4 -13.46 -56.99 17.84
N GLY A 5 -12.81 -57.72 16.92
CA GLY A 5 -11.59 -57.26 16.25
C GLY A 5 -11.85 -56.13 15.24
N PHE A 6 -13.00 -56.17 14.56
CA PHE A 6 -13.40 -55.12 13.62
C PHE A 6 -13.70 -53.79 14.34
N LEU A 7 -14.37 -53.87 15.49
CA LEU A 7 -14.66 -52.68 16.33
C LEU A 7 -13.38 -52.03 16.88
N LEU A 8 -12.37 -52.84 17.20
CA LEU A 8 -11.09 -52.34 17.72
C LEU A 8 -10.31 -51.58 16.64
N ILE A 9 -10.33 -52.08 15.40
CA ILE A 9 -9.70 -51.40 14.25
C ILE A 9 -10.41 -50.06 13.98
N LEU A 10 -11.74 -50.04 14.00
CA LEU A 10 -12.52 -48.80 13.82
C LEU A 10 -12.21 -47.75 14.89
N LEU A 11 -12.07 -48.17 16.14
CA LEU A 11 -11.73 -47.29 17.26
C LEU A 11 -10.33 -46.67 17.09
N VAL A 12 -9.35 -47.46 16.66
CA VAL A 12 -7.98 -46.98 16.40
C VAL A 12 -7.95 -45.98 15.26
N VAL A 13 -8.67 -46.24 14.17
CA VAL A 13 -8.76 -45.31 13.02
C VAL A 13 -9.45 -43.99 13.42
N ALA A 14 -10.53 -44.06 14.20
CA ALA A 14 -11.22 -42.87 14.69
C ALA A 14 -10.33 -42.02 15.60
N LEU A 15 -9.54 -42.66 16.49
CA LEU A 15 -8.61 -41.97 17.36
C LEU A 15 -7.50 -41.25 16.56
N PHE A 16 -6.99 -41.91 15.52
CA PHE A 16 -5.95 -41.34 14.66
C PHE A 16 -6.45 -40.10 13.91
N LEU A 17 -7.66 -40.17 13.33
CA LEU A 17 -8.29 -39.01 12.67
C LEU A 17 -8.51 -37.85 13.64
N PHE A 18 -8.93 -38.13 14.87
CA PHE A 18 -9.14 -37.10 15.90
C PHE A 18 -7.83 -36.40 16.31
N LEU A 19 -6.73 -37.14 16.43
CA LEU A 19 -5.41 -36.56 16.73
C LEU A 19 -4.90 -35.69 15.57
N THR A 20 -5.10 -36.10 14.32
CA THR A 20 -4.71 -35.29 13.16
C THR A 20 -5.52 -33.99 13.07
N ASP A 21 -6.82 -34.02 13.39
CA ASP A 21 -7.67 -32.82 13.39
C ASP A 21 -7.26 -31.83 14.50
N LEU A 22 -6.91 -32.32 15.69
CA LEU A 22 -6.36 -31.50 16.77
C LEU A 22 -5.03 -30.83 16.38
N SER A 23 -4.15 -31.56 15.69
CA SER A 23 -2.85 -31.02 15.23
C SER A 23 -3.04 -29.91 14.18
N PHE A 24 -3.93 -30.09 13.20
CA PHE A 24 -4.25 -29.05 12.21
C PHE A 24 -4.93 -27.83 12.82
N LYS A 25 -5.73 -28.02 13.88
CA LYS A 25 -6.40 -26.92 14.59
C LYS A 25 -5.44 -26.13 15.48
N SER A 26 -4.37 -26.77 15.97
CA SER A 26 -3.28 -26.13 16.71
C SER A 26 -2.43 -25.23 15.80
N GLU A 27 -2.18 -25.63 14.56
CA GLU A 27 -1.32 -24.90 13.63
C GLU A 27 -1.97 -23.60 13.08
N ARG A 28 -3.30 -23.46 13.15
CA ARG A 28 -4.03 -22.24 12.76
C ARG A 28 -4.09 -21.14 13.82
N ARG A 29 -3.38 -21.28 14.94
CA ARG A 29 -3.41 -20.29 16.04
C ARG A 29 -2.02 -19.79 16.40
N GLU A 30 -1.33 -19.19 15.44
CA GLU A 30 -0.26 -18.23 15.76
C GLU A 30 -0.05 -17.24 14.62
N PHE A 31 -1.09 -16.44 14.32
CA PHE A 31 -0.83 -15.10 13.80
C PHE A 31 -0.39 -14.25 14.99
N THR A 32 0.91 -14.19 15.22
CA THR A 32 1.53 -13.15 16.05
C THR A 32 1.25 -11.80 15.38
N ARG A 33 0.13 -11.17 15.77
CA ARG A 33 -0.05 -9.76 15.51
C ARG A 33 1.11 -9.05 16.22
N LEU A 34 2.01 -8.45 15.43
CA LEU A 34 2.95 -7.46 15.92
C LEU A 34 2.19 -6.49 16.83
N PRO A 35 2.77 -6.05 17.97
CA PRO A 35 2.10 -5.10 18.84
C PRO A 35 1.78 -3.87 18.01
N SER A 36 0.49 -3.66 17.74
CA SER A 36 0.00 -2.41 17.19
C SER A 36 0.38 -1.37 18.22
N PHE A 37 1.37 -0.53 17.91
CA PHE A 37 1.69 0.64 18.70
C PHE A 37 0.41 1.49 18.76
N GLY A 38 -0.34 1.33 19.85
CA GLY A 38 -1.44 2.20 20.23
C GLY A 38 -0.89 3.52 20.75
N VAL A 39 -0.03 4.17 19.96
CA VAL A 39 0.27 5.57 20.20
C VAL A 39 -0.90 6.31 19.59
N SER A 40 -1.94 6.56 20.40
CA SER A 40 -2.87 7.65 20.12
C SER A 40 -2.09 8.94 20.33
N VAL A 41 -1.22 9.26 19.37
CA VAL A 41 -0.61 10.58 19.30
C VAL A 41 -1.79 11.52 19.19
N HIS A 42 -2.00 12.37 20.20
CA HIS A 42 -2.90 13.50 20.09
C HIS A 42 -2.24 14.56 19.19
N THR A 43 -1.75 14.15 18.02
CA THR A 43 -1.44 15.06 16.94
C THR A 43 -2.78 15.56 16.46
N PRO A 44 -2.93 16.87 16.21
CA PRO A 44 -4.13 17.40 15.59
C PRO A 44 -4.07 17.04 14.09
N TRP A 45 -3.96 15.74 13.80
CA TRP A 45 -3.67 15.16 12.49
C TRP A 45 -4.68 15.66 11.47
N LYS A 46 -5.95 15.75 11.87
CA LYS A 46 -7.00 16.32 11.02
C LYS A 46 -6.68 17.76 10.62
N SER A 47 -6.39 18.66 11.54
CA SER A 47 -6.10 20.06 11.20
C SER A 47 -4.76 20.23 10.48
N THR A 48 -3.76 19.40 10.79
CA THR A 48 -2.47 19.41 10.10
C THR A 48 -2.61 18.94 8.66
N VAL A 49 -3.33 17.84 8.42
CA VAL A 49 -3.64 17.33 7.07
C VAL A 49 -4.48 18.34 6.30
N GLU A 50 -5.48 18.96 6.94
CA GLU A 50 -6.35 19.96 6.32
C GLU A 50 -5.57 21.24 5.94
N ARG A 51 -4.62 21.66 6.79
CA ARG A 51 -3.69 22.75 6.46
C ARG A 51 -2.79 22.40 5.28
N ILE A 52 -2.19 21.21 5.28
CA ILE A 52 -1.33 20.74 4.17
C ILE A 52 -2.13 20.68 2.87
N LYS A 53 -3.35 20.15 2.92
CA LYS A 53 -4.25 20.10 1.76
C LYS A 53 -4.56 21.48 1.21
N ASN A 54 -4.86 22.45 2.08
CA ASN A 54 -5.12 23.82 1.66
C ASN A 54 -3.88 24.49 1.04
N GLU A 55 -2.70 24.25 1.62
CA GLU A 55 -1.43 24.77 1.09
C GLU A 55 -1.12 24.21 -0.30
N LEU A 56 -1.24 22.89 -0.47
CA LEU A 56 -0.95 22.23 -1.73
C LEU A 56 -1.97 22.56 -2.82
N ASN A 57 -3.25 22.64 -2.48
CA ASN A 57 -4.28 23.09 -3.43
C ASN A 57 -4.07 24.55 -3.87
N GLY A 58 -3.39 25.35 -3.05
CA GLY A 58 -2.97 26.71 -3.41
C GLY A 58 -1.72 26.75 -4.30
N SER A 59 -1.00 25.64 -4.46
CA SER A 59 0.23 25.59 -5.25
C SER A 59 -0.08 25.65 -6.75
N ILE A 60 0.62 26.55 -7.45
CA ILE A 60 0.53 26.70 -8.90
C ILE A 60 0.89 25.38 -9.59
N LEU A 61 1.93 24.70 -9.11
CA LEU A 61 2.40 23.44 -9.68
C LEU A 61 1.31 22.36 -9.64
N VAL A 62 0.66 22.19 -8.48
CA VAL A 62 -0.42 21.19 -8.30
C VAL A 62 -1.57 21.49 -9.24
N ASN A 63 -1.97 22.76 -9.35
CA ASN A 63 -3.08 23.16 -10.21
C ASN A 63 -2.78 22.97 -11.70
N GLU A 64 -1.58 23.30 -12.16
CA GLU A 64 -1.19 23.07 -13.56
C GLU A 64 -1.11 21.57 -13.90
N ILE A 65 -0.63 20.74 -12.97
CA ILE A 65 -0.60 19.28 -13.16
C ILE A 65 -2.01 18.71 -13.24
N LEU A 66 -2.91 19.09 -12.33
CA LEU A 66 -4.31 18.64 -12.34
C LEU A 66 -5.11 19.14 -13.54
N LYS A 67 -4.66 20.22 -14.19
CA LYS A 67 -5.27 20.77 -15.40
C LYS A 67 -4.82 20.04 -16.67
N GLU A 68 -3.54 19.67 -16.75
CA GLU A 68 -2.96 19.02 -17.93
C GLU A 68 -3.05 17.49 -17.90
N VAL A 69 -3.10 16.90 -16.71
CA VAL A 69 -3.17 15.44 -16.52
C VAL A 69 -4.54 15.06 -15.95
N THR A 70 -5.35 14.39 -16.77
CA THR A 70 -6.74 14.06 -16.43
C THR A 70 -6.89 12.74 -15.66
N ASP A 71 -5.99 11.77 -15.84
CA ASP A 71 -6.05 10.46 -15.17
C ASP A 71 -4.88 10.31 -14.17
N VAL A 72 -4.97 11.04 -13.07
CA VAL A 72 -3.99 10.99 -11.97
C VAL A 72 -4.70 10.90 -10.63
N ASP A 73 -4.22 10.00 -9.77
CA ASP A 73 -4.69 9.90 -8.39
C ASP A 73 -3.84 10.85 -7.53
N TYR A 74 -4.45 11.92 -7.02
CA TYR A 74 -3.80 12.94 -6.20
C TYR A 74 -4.08 12.73 -4.71
N TYR A 75 -3.01 12.53 -3.93
CA TYR A 75 -3.04 12.31 -2.49
C TYR A 75 -2.33 13.46 -1.76
N PRO A 76 -3.02 14.58 -1.47
CA PRO A 76 -2.42 15.76 -0.82
C PRO A 76 -1.86 15.45 0.56
N GLU A 77 -2.50 14.57 1.31
CA GLU A 77 -2.04 14.10 2.62
C GLU A 77 -0.64 13.49 2.58
N TRP A 78 -0.26 12.88 1.45
CA TRP A 78 1.02 12.19 1.25
C TRP A 78 1.93 12.98 0.30
N LYS A 79 1.51 14.19 -0.09
CA LYS A 79 2.21 15.04 -1.06
C LYS A 79 2.52 14.29 -2.35
N SER A 80 1.60 13.45 -2.83
CA SER A 80 1.90 12.54 -3.93
C SER A 80 0.88 12.57 -5.06
N PHE A 81 1.39 12.37 -6.28
CA PHE A 81 0.62 12.07 -7.49
C PHE A 81 0.96 10.66 -7.94
N VAL A 82 -0.07 9.85 -8.17
CA VAL A 82 0.08 8.47 -8.65
C VAL A 82 -0.51 8.36 -10.05
N PHE A 83 0.33 7.98 -11.00
CA PHE A 83 0.01 7.86 -12.41
C PHE A 83 -0.20 6.40 -12.78
N LYS A 84 -1.21 6.14 -13.61
CA LYS A 84 -1.55 4.79 -14.10
C LYS A 84 -0.82 4.45 -15.40
N ASP A 85 -0.37 5.47 -16.12
CA ASP A 85 0.25 5.35 -17.43
C ASP A 85 1.50 6.24 -17.54
N LEU A 86 2.43 5.81 -18.39
CA LEU A 86 3.70 6.50 -18.61
C LEU A 86 3.51 7.86 -19.30
N GLU A 87 2.49 8.00 -20.16
CA GLU A 87 2.26 9.25 -20.90
C GLU A 87 1.88 10.40 -19.95
N SER A 88 0.98 10.14 -19.00
CA SER A 88 0.57 11.06 -17.95
C SER A 88 1.73 11.40 -17.02
N PHE A 89 2.58 10.42 -16.69
CA PHE A 89 3.78 10.62 -15.89
C PHE A 89 4.78 11.54 -16.60
N GLU A 90 5.07 11.30 -17.88
CA GLU A 90 5.95 12.16 -18.69
C GLU A 90 5.38 13.56 -18.89
N LYS A 91 4.05 13.70 -19.04
CA LYS A 91 3.38 15.01 -19.07
C LYS A 91 3.62 15.77 -17.78
N ALA A 92 3.44 15.13 -16.62
CA ALA A 92 3.73 15.75 -15.34
C ALA A 92 5.20 16.18 -15.23
N MET A 93 6.15 15.37 -15.70
CA MET A 93 7.57 15.77 -15.74
C MET A 93 7.80 17.03 -16.59
N LYS A 94 7.11 17.17 -17.73
CA LYS A 94 7.21 18.37 -18.58
C LYS A 94 6.64 19.61 -17.88
N VAL A 95 5.50 19.46 -17.21
CA VAL A 95 4.90 20.54 -16.40
C VAL A 95 5.85 20.94 -15.27
N VAL A 96 6.38 19.97 -14.51
CA VAL A 96 7.33 20.23 -13.43
C VAL A 96 8.57 20.96 -13.95
N LYS A 97 9.15 20.51 -15.07
CA LYS A 97 10.30 21.18 -15.69
C LYS A 97 9.99 22.61 -16.13
N ARG A 98 8.77 22.86 -16.64
CA ARG A 98 8.32 24.19 -17.06
C ARG A 98 8.16 25.15 -15.88
N GLU A 99 7.55 24.68 -14.79
CA GLU A 99 7.26 25.53 -13.62
C GLU A 99 8.47 25.72 -12.70
N THR A 100 9.30 24.68 -12.52
CA THR A 100 10.46 24.72 -11.60
C THR A 100 11.78 25.06 -12.29
N GLY A 101 11.83 24.95 -13.62
CA GLY A 101 13.05 25.13 -14.41
C GLY A 101 14.09 24.01 -14.22
N ARG A 102 13.80 22.98 -13.41
CA ARG A 102 14.71 21.88 -13.10
C ARG A 102 14.42 20.64 -13.92
N SER A 103 15.47 19.93 -14.30
CA SER A 103 15.35 18.59 -14.85
C SER A 103 15.22 17.59 -13.72
N VAL A 104 14.11 16.88 -13.66
CA VAL A 104 13.87 15.81 -12.70
C VAL A 104 14.55 14.52 -13.15
N SER A 105 15.22 13.84 -12.23
CA SER A 105 15.75 12.49 -12.44
C SER A 105 14.72 11.47 -11.98
N VAL A 106 14.40 10.50 -12.85
CA VAL A 106 13.53 9.37 -12.48
C VAL A 106 14.36 8.34 -11.73
N GLU A 107 13.92 8.00 -10.53
CA GLU A 107 14.44 6.93 -9.70
C GLU A 107 13.56 5.68 -9.87
N LYS A 108 14.18 4.50 -9.72
CA LYS A 108 13.49 3.22 -9.81
C LYS A 108 13.76 2.40 -8.56
N THR A 109 12.71 1.91 -7.90
CA THR A 109 12.83 1.04 -6.73
C THR A 109 13.11 -0.41 -7.13
N GLU A 110 13.53 -1.22 -6.15
CA GLU A 110 13.71 -2.69 -6.31
C GLU A 110 12.41 -3.40 -6.76
N GLU A 111 11.26 -2.82 -6.45
CA GLU A 111 9.93 -3.31 -6.83
C GLU A 111 9.48 -2.84 -8.23
N ASN A 112 10.37 -2.29 -9.05
CA ASN A 112 10.08 -1.71 -10.37
C ASN A 112 9.12 -0.51 -10.37
N VAL A 113 9.00 0.21 -9.25
CA VAL A 113 8.24 1.46 -9.20
C VAL A 113 9.12 2.61 -9.65
N GLU A 114 8.69 3.36 -10.65
CA GLU A 114 9.38 4.56 -11.14
C GLU A 114 8.79 5.80 -10.47
N TYR A 115 9.64 6.67 -9.93
CA TYR A 115 9.18 7.90 -9.28
C TYR A 115 10.20 9.04 -9.43
N PHE A 116 9.76 10.26 -9.20
CA PHE A 116 10.65 11.40 -8.97
C PHE A 116 10.07 12.30 -7.89
N SER A 117 10.91 13.14 -7.29
CA SER A 117 10.48 14.13 -6.30
C SER A 117 10.95 15.53 -6.68
N GLU A 118 10.06 16.50 -6.58
CA GLU A 118 10.39 17.92 -6.79
C GLU A 118 9.49 18.79 -5.91
N GLU A 119 10.02 19.91 -5.39
CA GLU A 119 9.30 20.82 -4.47
C GLU A 119 8.62 20.11 -3.28
N GLY A 120 9.22 19.02 -2.79
CA GLY A 120 8.67 18.22 -1.68
C GLY A 120 7.42 17.41 -2.04
N MET A 121 7.11 17.26 -3.33
CA MET A 121 6.06 16.42 -3.87
C MET A 121 6.66 15.16 -4.52
N TYR A 122 5.95 14.04 -4.41
CA TYR A 122 6.29 12.78 -5.04
C TYR A 122 5.41 12.51 -6.25
N PHE A 123 6.02 12.04 -7.33
CA PHE A 123 5.34 11.65 -8.56
C PHE A 123 5.69 10.19 -8.82
N ILE A 124 4.68 9.33 -8.83
CA ILE A 124 4.86 7.87 -8.77
C ILE A 124 4.14 7.22 -9.96
N LEU A 125 4.86 6.47 -10.78
CA LEU A 125 4.28 5.65 -11.84
C LEU A 125 3.99 4.25 -11.29
N LYS A 126 2.70 3.89 -11.27
CA LYS A 126 2.27 2.55 -10.88
C LYS A 126 2.40 1.60 -12.06
N VAL A 127 3.55 0.94 -12.18
CA VAL A 127 3.75 -0.14 -13.15
C VAL A 127 2.94 -1.37 -12.69
N LYS A 128 2.08 -1.89 -13.57
CA LYS A 128 1.32 -3.14 -13.34
C LYS A 128 2.17 -4.37 -13.64
#